data_AF-A0AAX2KFZ3-F1
#
_entry.id   AF-A0AAX2KFZ3-F1
#
_cell.length_a   1.000
_cell.length_b   1.000
_cell.length_c   1.000
_cell.angle_alpha   90.00
_cell.angle_beta   90.00
_cell.angle_gamma   90.00
#
_symmetry.space_group_name_H-M   'P 1'
#
loop_
_entity.id
_entity.type
_entity.pdbx_description
1 polymer ?
#
loop_
_entity_poly.entity_id
_entity_poly.type
_entity_poly.pdbx_seq_one_letter_code
_entity_poly.pdbx_strand_id
1 'polypeptide(L)'
;MSYPLFDKDEHWHKPEQAFLTDDHRTILRFAVEALMSGKGAVLVTLVEIRGGAARPLGAQMVVREDGRYCGFVSGGCVEAAAAFEALEMMGSGRDREIRYGEGSPWFDIVLPCGGGITLTLHKLRSAQPLLAVLNRLEQRKPAGLRYDPQAQSLVCLPTQTRTG
;
A
#
# COMPACT_ATOMS: atom_id res chain seq x y z
N MET A 1 25.76 -26.10 9.26
CA MET A 1 25.28 -25.65 7.93
C MET A 1 24.96 -24.16 8.09
N SER A 2 25.88 -23.30 7.69
CA SER A 2 25.78 -21.85 7.90
C SER A 2 24.93 -21.28 6.76
N TYR A 3 23.79 -20.65 7.08
CA TYR A 3 22.99 -19.93 6.11
C TYR A 3 23.72 -18.61 5.79
N PRO A 4 24.21 -18.38 4.56
CA PRO A 4 24.84 -17.12 4.19
C PRO A 4 23.73 -16.19 3.69
N LEU A 5 23.00 -15.56 4.61
CA LEU A 5 21.89 -14.66 4.25
C LEU A 5 21.81 -13.41 5.15
N PHE A 6 22.94 -12.87 5.59
CA PHE A 6 22.95 -11.54 6.22
C PHE A 6 24.28 -10.87 5.89
N ASP A 7 24.35 -10.31 4.68
CA ASP A 7 25.34 -9.28 4.40
C ASP A 7 24.91 -8.01 5.15
N LYS A 8 25.76 -7.51 6.04
CA LYS A 8 25.42 -6.49 7.04
C LYS A 8 25.53 -5.05 6.52
N ASP A 9 25.71 -4.87 5.22
CA ASP A 9 26.08 -3.58 4.62
C ASP A 9 25.02 -2.97 3.68
N GLU A 10 23.80 -3.51 3.63
CA GLU A 10 22.69 -2.91 2.91
C GLU A 10 21.69 -2.26 3.87
N HIS A 11 21.23 -1.05 3.55
CA HIS A 11 20.37 -0.20 4.38
C HIS A 11 18.98 -0.83 4.60
N TRP A 12 18.92 -1.88 5.42
CA TRP A 12 17.70 -2.56 5.79
C TRP A 12 16.93 -1.70 6.80
N HIS A 13 15.92 -0.97 6.33
CA HIS A 13 15.00 -0.27 7.21
C HIS A 13 13.96 -1.26 7.73
N LYS A 14 14.01 -1.56 9.03
CA LYS A 14 12.92 -2.29 9.69
C LYS A 14 11.63 -1.47 9.54
N PRO A 15 10.52 -2.06 9.04
CA PRO A 15 9.26 -1.36 8.97
C PRO A 15 8.83 -0.80 10.33
N GLU A 16 8.48 0.48 10.35
CA GLU A 16 8.02 1.20 11.55
C GLU A 16 6.72 1.94 11.26
N GLN A 17 5.73 1.74 12.12
CA GLN A 17 4.47 2.47 12.01
C GLN A 17 4.69 3.93 12.39
N ALA A 18 4.56 4.84 11.43
CA ALA A 18 4.59 6.27 11.70
C ALA A 18 3.33 6.72 12.44
N PHE A 19 2.15 6.29 11.97
CA PHE A 19 0.85 6.52 12.60
C PHE A 19 -0.25 5.69 11.92
N LEU A 20 -1.37 5.49 12.61
CA LEU A 20 -2.56 4.81 12.12
C LEU A 20 -3.62 5.84 11.69
N THR A 21 -4.21 5.69 10.51
CA THR A 21 -5.29 6.56 10.02
C THR A 21 -6.07 5.84 8.92
N ASP A 22 -7.33 6.18 8.73
CA ASP A 22 -8.10 5.81 7.54
C ASP A 22 -8.51 7.00 6.68
N ASP A 23 -8.02 8.20 7.01
CA ASP A 23 -8.19 9.36 6.15
C ASP A 23 -7.27 9.25 4.92
N HIS A 24 -7.88 8.98 3.77
CA HIS A 24 -7.21 8.89 2.49
C HIS A 24 -6.38 10.14 2.15
N ARG A 25 -6.80 11.35 2.56
CA ARG A 25 -6.00 12.56 2.30
C ARG A 25 -4.67 12.51 3.03
N THR A 26 -4.70 12.15 4.31
CA THR A 26 -3.50 12.00 5.14
C THR A 26 -2.56 10.94 4.56
N ILE A 27 -3.10 9.77 4.16
CA ILE A 27 -2.31 8.69 3.56
C ILE A 27 -1.65 9.14 2.25
N LEU A 28 -2.39 9.80 1.36
CA LEU A 28 -1.85 10.27 0.08
C LEU A 28 -0.84 11.41 0.27
N ARG A 29 -1.04 12.31 1.23
CA ARG A 29 -0.04 13.34 1.58
C ARG A 29 1.26 12.72 2.09
N PHE A 30 1.14 11.68 2.92
CA PHE A 30 2.31 10.94 3.40
C PHE A 30 3.11 10.33 2.24
N ALA A 31 2.48 9.83 1.19
CA ALA A 31 3.18 9.41 -0.03
C ALA A 31 3.83 10.58 -0.78
N VAL A 32 3.10 11.67 -0.99
CA VAL A 32 3.57 12.85 -1.73
C VAL A 32 4.82 13.45 -1.09
N GLU A 33 4.86 13.59 0.23
CA GLU A 33 6.02 14.12 0.96
C GLU A 33 7.30 13.29 0.72
N ALA A 34 7.18 11.96 0.66
CA ALA A 34 8.31 11.09 0.35
C ALA A 34 8.82 11.35 -1.08
N LEU A 35 7.92 11.33 -2.06
CA LEU A 35 8.28 11.52 -3.46
C LEU A 35 8.87 12.92 -3.71
N MET A 36 8.35 13.96 -3.05
CA MET A 36 8.86 15.33 -3.16
C MET A 36 10.23 15.51 -2.47
N SER A 37 10.57 14.66 -1.51
CA SER A 37 11.89 14.63 -0.88
C SER A 37 12.88 13.69 -1.59
N GLY A 38 12.52 13.18 -2.77
CA GLY A 38 13.36 12.27 -3.56
C GLY A 38 13.39 10.84 -3.03
N LYS A 39 12.55 10.50 -2.04
CA LYS A 39 12.43 9.15 -1.48
C LYS A 39 11.36 8.33 -2.21
N GLY A 40 11.58 7.03 -2.29
CA GLY A 40 10.60 6.07 -2.78
C GLY A 40 9.40 5.91 -1.84
N ALA A 41 8.26 5.52 -2.42
CA ALA A 41 7.08 5.11 -1.68
C ALA A 41 6.28 4.06 -2.45
N VAL A 42 5.57 3.21 -1.71
CA VAL A 42 4.65 2.19 -2.23
C VAL A 42 3.28 2.43 -1.64
N LEU A 43 2.27 2.44 -2.52
CA LEU A 43 0.86 2.43 -2.12
C LEU A 43 0.38 0.98 -2.06
N VAL A 44 -0.13 0.58 -0.91
CA VAL A 44 -0.73 -0.73 -0.68
C VAL A 44 -2.24 -0.56 -0.65
N THR A 45 -2.97 -1.34 -1.44
CA THR A 45 -4.43 -1.26 -1.52
C THR A 45 -5.06 -2.63 -1.35
N LEU A 46 -6.08 -2.73 -0.50
CA LEU A 46 -6.93 -3.92 -0.38
C LEU A 46 -7.85 -4.04 -1.58
N VAL A 47 -7.66 -5.06 -2.41
CA VAL A 47 -8.38 -5.25 -3.69
C VAL A 47 -9.32 -6.45 -3.72
N GLU A 48 -9.19 -7.38 -2.77
CA GLU A 48 -10.08 -8.55 -2.67
C GLU A 48 -10.24 -8.97 -1.21
N ILE A 49 -11.44 -9.46 -0.87
CA ILE A 49 -11.76 -10.05 0.42
C ILE A 49 -12.40 -11.42 0.16
N ARG A 50 -11.91 -12.45 0.84
CA ARG A 50 -12.50 -13.79 0.92
C ARG A 50 -13.03 -14.00 2.34
N GLY A 51 -14.31 -14.32 2.48
CA GLY A 51 -14.94 -14.36 3.80
C GLY A 51 -15.10 -12.95 4.41
N GLY A 52 -14.64 -12.78 5.66
CA GLY A 52 -14.69 -11.49 6.37
C GLY A 52 -13.36 -10.74 6.37
N ALA A 53 -13.42 -9.41 6.46
CA ALA A 53 -12.24 -8.56 6.71
C ALA A 53 -12.59 -7.37 7.60
N ALA A 54 -11.59 -6.85 8.32
CA ALA A 54 -11.76 -5.69 9.19
C ALA A 54 -11.94 -4.38 8.41
N ARG A 55 -11.48 -4.31 7.16
CA ARG A 55 -11.52 -3.11 6.32
C ARG A 55 -12.23 -3.36 4.99
N PRO A 56 -12.88 -2.33 4.42
CA PRO A 56 -13.53 -2.44 3.12
C PRO A 56 -12.51 -2.46 1.98
N LEU A 57 -12.94 -2.95 0.82
CA LEU A 57 -12.19 -2.80 -0.43
C LEU A 57 -11.80 -1.34 -0.68
N GLY A 58 -10.59 -1.13 -1.15
CA GLY A 58 -10.01 0.20 -1.34
C GLY A 58 -9.38 0.80 -0.07
N ALA A 59 -9.36 0.09 1.06
CA ALA A 59 -8.54 0.48 2.20
C ALA A 59 -7.06 0.52 1.82
N GLN A 60 -6.34 1.52 2.33
CA GLN A 60 -5.00 1.86 1.88
C GLN A 60 -4.02 2.02 3.03
N MET A 61 -2.75 1.73 2.73
CA MET A 61 -1.60 2.17 3.50
C MET A 61 -0.47 2.59 2.56
N VAL A 62 0.46 3.40 3.04
CA VAL A 62 1.65 3.82 2.30
C VAL A 62 2.89 3.44 3.09
N VAL A 63 3.89 2.93 2.38
CA VAL A 63 5.20 2.56 2.92
C VAL A 63 6.25 3.41 2.22
N ARG A 64 7.08 4.12 2.98
CA ARG A 64 8.19 4.93 2.46
C ARG A 64 9.48 4.13 2.44
N GLU A 65 10.42 4.54 1.60
CA GLU A 65 11.76 3.94 1.48
C GLU A 65 12.54 3.94 2.80
N ASP A 66 12.28 4.89 3.70
CA ASP A 66 12.88 4.94 5.03
C ASP A 66 12.25 3.98 6.05
N GLY A 67 11.41 3.04 5.60
CA GLY A 67 10.75 2.04 6.43
C GLY A 67 9.50 2.51 7.15
N ARG A 68 9.20 3.82 7.14
CA ARG A 68 8.03 4.37 7.81
C ARG A 68 6.76 4.12 7.01
N TYR A 69 5.70 3.68 7.67
CA TYR A 69 4.40 3.47 7.03
C TYR A 69 3.23 4.10 7.78
N CYS A 70 2.17 4.43 7.05
CA CYS A 70 0.91 4.93 7.61
C CYS A 70 -0.31 4.34 6.90
N GLY A 71 -1.47 4.34 7.56
CA GLY A 71 -2.67 3.68 7.06
C GLY A 71 -2.75 2.22 7.51
N PHE A 72 -3.86 1.56 7.19
CA PHE A 72 -4.07 0.15 7.53
C PHE A 72 -5.10 -0.52 6.63
N VAL A 73 -4.91 -1.82 6.43
CA VAL A 73 -5.68 -2.66 5.51
C VAL A 73 -6.36 -3.83 6.22
N SER A 74 -5.91 -4.18 7.43
CA SER A 74 -6.50 -5.22 8.28
C SER A 74 -6.51 -4.84 9.77
N GLY A 75 -5.57 -4.04 10.26
CA GLY A 75 -5.51 -3.61 11.67
C GLY A 75 -4.86 -4.62 12.63
N GLY A 76 -3.78 -5.28 12.22
CA GLY A 76 -3.09 -6.31 13.00
C GLY A 76 -1.61 -6.50 12.59
N CYS A 77 -1.13 -7.73 12.58
CA CYS A 77 0.25 -8.04 12.15
C CYS A 77 0.49 -7.90 10.63
N VAL A 78 -0.60 -7.85 9.85
CA VAL A 78 -0.58 -7.73 8.39
C VAL A 78 0.14 -6.47 7.91
N GLU A 79 -0.04 -5.34 8.58
CA GLU A 79 0.57 -4.07 8.16
C GLU A 79 2.09 -4.14 8.13
N ALA A 80 2.71 -4.76 9.14
CA ALA A 80 4.16 -4.92 9.21
C ALA A 80 4.67 -5.88 8.13
N ALA A 81 3.97 -6.98 7.88
CA ALA A 81 4.31 -7.92 6.82
C ALA A 81 4.16 -7.27 5.42
N ALA A 82 3.05 -6.58 5.17
CA ALA A 82 2.86 -5.82 3.93
C ALA A 82 3.91 -4.72 3.74
N ALA A 83 4.35 -4.07 4.83
CA ALA A 83 5.42 -3.08 4.77
C ALA A 83 6.78 -3.70 4.45
N PHE A 84 7.10 -4.86 5.02
CA PHE A 84 8.30 -5.62 4.66
C PHE A 84 8.30 -5.95 3.17
N GLU A 85 7.21 -6.50 2.66
CA GLU A 85 7.05 -6.80 1.24
C GLU A 85 7.12 -5.53 0.38
N ALA A 86 6.58 -4.39 0.83
CA ALA A 86 6.67 -3.14 0.09
C ALA A 86 8.12 -2.64 -0.04
N LEU A 87 8.93 -2.76 1.01
CA LEU A 87 10.34 -2.36 0.99
C LEU A 87 11.16 -3.26 0.05
N GLU A 88 10.99 -4.58 0.12
CA GLU A 88 11.67 -5.51 -0.80
C GLU A 88 11.28 -5.26 -2.26
N MET A 89 10.00 -4.97 -2.50
CA MET A 89 9.51 -4.62 -3.83
C MET A 89 10.23 -3.38 -4.39
N MET A 90 10.45 -2.34 -3.57
CA MET A 90 10.99 -1.07 -4.05
C MET A 90 12.31 -1.23 -4.79
N GLY A 91 13.18 -2.14 -4.33
CA GLY A 91 14.43 -2.51 -4.99
C GLY A 91 14.22 -3.20 -6.34
N SER A 92 13.23 -4.10 -6.44
CA SER A 92 12.90 -4.81 -7.69
C SER A 92 12.21 -3.94 -8.75
N GLY A 93 11.54 -2.86 -8.32
CA GLY A 93 10.88 -1.89 -9.19
C GLY A 93 9.59 -2.35 -9.88
N ARG A 94 9.06 -3.55 -9.57
CA ARG A 94 7.85 -4.11 -10.19
C ARG A 94 6.70 -4.22 -9.19
N ASP A 95 5.53 -3.77 -9.59
CA ASP A 95 4.30 -3.92 -8.80
C ASP A 95 3.95 -5.41 -8.63
N ARG A 96 3.29 -5.76 -7.53
CA ARG A 96 2.91 -7.16 -7.22
C ARG A 96 1.67 -7.24 -6.35
N GLU A 97 1.13 -8.43 -6.29
CA GLU A 97 0.00 -8.79 -5.44
C GLU A 97 0.47 -9.73 -4.33
N ILE A 98 -0.05 -9.54 -3.13
CA ILE A 98 0.18 -10.42 -1.97
C ILE A 98 -1.15 -10.82 -1.36
N ARG A 99 -1.22 -12.03 -0.81
CA ARG A 99 -2.43 -12.59 -0.22
C ARG A 99 -2.19 -13.10 1.18
N TYR A 100 -3.01 -12.70 2.14
CA TYR A 100 -2.91 -13.13 3.54
C TYR A 100 -4.18 -13.85 3.99
N GLY A 101 -4.04 -14.79 4.93
CA GLY A 101 -5.16 -15.59 5.44
C GLY A 101 -5.61 -16.65 4.45
N GLU A 102 -6.92 -16.84 4.32
CA GLU A 102 -7.49 -17.87 3.46
C GLU A 102 -7.01 -17.78 2.00
N GLY A 103 -6.48 -18.89 1.48
CA GLY A 103 -5.95 -18.99 0.12
C GLY A 103 -4.55 -18.39 -0.07
N SER A 104 -3.91 -17.93 1.01
CA SER A 104 -2.52 -17.49 1.05
C SER A 104 -1.54 -18.67 0.90
N PRO A 105 -0.37 -18.48 0.23
CA PRO A 105 0.73 -19.44 0.29
C PRO A 105 1.44 -19.45 1.66
N TRP A 106 1.24 -18.43 2.50
CA TRP A 106 1.83 -18.31 3.84
C TRP A 106 0.86 -18.84 4.89
N PHE A 107 1.13 -20.04 5.40
CA PHE A 107 0.25 -20.71 6.38
C PHE A 107 0.31 -20.11 7.79
N ASP A 108 1.34 -19.31 8.08
CA ASP A 108 1.62 -18.68 9.37
C ASP A 108 0.88 -17.35 9.59
N ILE A 109 0.36 -16.73 8.53
CA ILE A 109 -0.42 -15.49 8.61
C ILE A 109 -1.91 -15.82 8.53
N VAL A 110 -2.52 -16.00 9.69
CA VAL A 110 -3.97 -16.24 9.84
C VAL A 110 -4.66 -14.97 10.31
N LEU A 111 -5.72 -14.57 9.61
CA LEU A 111 -6.54 -13.43 10.02
C LEU A 111 -7.50 -13.83 11.15
N PRO A 112 -7.75 -12.97 12.15
CA PRO A 112 -8.64 -13.30 13.28
C PRO A 112 -10.07 -13.68 12.87
N CYS A 113 -10.53 -13.20 11.71
CA CYS A 113 -11.84 -13.52 11.14
C CYS A 113 -11.90 -14.87 10.42
N GLY A 114 -10.76 -15.56 10.25
CA GLY A 114 -10.64 -16.79 9.46
C GLY A 114 -10.71 -16.60 7.94
N GLY A 115 -10.93 -15.37 7.45
CA GLY A 115 -10.98 -15.06 6.01
C GLY A 115 -9.60 -14.81 5.40
N GLY A 116 -9.61 -14.24 4.19
CA GLY A 116 -8.41 -13.87 3.44
C GLY A 116 -8.54 -12.52 2.75
N ILE A 117 -7.41 -11.86 2.51
CA ILE A 117 -7.33 -10.59 1.81
C ILE A 117 -6.28 -10.63 0.72
N THR A 118 -6.52 -9.90 -0.37
CA THR A 118 -5.55 -9.67 -1.42
C THR A 118 -5.18 -8.19 -1.45
N LEU A 119 -3.88 -7.89 -1.37
CA LEU A 119 -3.34 -6.53 -1.42
C LEU A 119 -2.52 -6.35 -2.70
N THR A 120 -2.73 -5.23 -3.40
CA THR A 120 -1.81 -4.78 -4.44
C THR A 120 -0.79 -3.83 -3.85
N LEU A 121 0.47 -4.04 -4.18
CA LEU A 121 1.59 -3.18 -3.84
C LEU A 121 2.00 -2.47 -5.13
N HIS A 122 1.90 -1.15 -5.11
CA HIS A 122 2.17 -0.32 -6.27
C HIS A 122 3.28 0.67 -5.98
N LYS A 123 4.40 0.58 -6.70
CA LYS A 123 5.51 1.53 -6.57
C LYS A 123 5.10 2.87 -7.16
N LEU A 124 5.14 3.93 -6.34
CA LEU A 124 4.79 5.26 -6.78
C LEU A 124 5.94 5.87 -7.59
N ARG A 125 5.75 5.97 -8.91
CA ARG A 125 6.73 6.54 -9.85
C ARG A 125 6.59 8.05 -10.01
N SER A 126 5.45 8.62 -9.61
CA SER A 126 5.17 10.04 -9.70
C SER A 126 4.15 10.46 -8.65
N ALA A 127 4.34 11.64 -8.07
CA ALA A 127 3.38 12.25 -7.15
C ALA A 127 2.20 12.91 -7.88
N GLN A 128 2.30 13.11 -9.20
CA GLN A 128 1.32 13.88 -9.97
C GLN A 128 -0.12 13.35 -9.85
N PRO A 129 -0.39 12.03 -9.93
CA PRO A 129 -1.75 11.50 -9.77
C PRO A 129 -2.31 11.74 -8.36
N LEU A 130 -1.45 11.66 -7.35
CA LEU A 130 -1.80 11.82 -5.94
C LEU A 130 -2.14 13.29 -5.64
N LEU A 131 -1.30 14.21 -6.13
CA LEU A 131 -1.54 15.65 -6.07
C LEU A 131 -2.83 16.03 -6.79
N ALA A 132 -3.10 15.45 -7.96
CA ALA A 132 -4.35 15.69 -8.69
C ALA A 132 -5.58 15.24 -7.89
N VAL A 133 -5.54 14.07 -7.24
CA VAL A 133 -6.61 13.61 -6.33
C VAL A 133 -6.77 14.55 -5.15
N LEU A 134 -5.68 14.89 -4.46
CA LEU A 134 -5.71 15.80 -3.29
C LEU A 134 -6.32 17.17 -3.64
N ASN A 135 -5.89 17.79 -4.74
CA ASN A 135 -6.43 19.07 -5.20
C ASN A 135 -7.94 19.00 -5.49
N ARG A 136 -8.42 17.91 -6.11
CA ARG A 136 -9.86 17.72 -6.31
C ARG A 136 -10.62 17.59 -4.99
N LEU A 137 -10.07 16.83 -4.04
CA LEU A 137 -10.69 16.63 -2.74
C LEU A 137 -10.71 17.91 -1.89
N GLU A 138 -9.71 18.79 -2.01
CA GLU A 138 -9.70 20.13 -1.42
C GLU A 138 -10.82 21.01 -2.00
N GLN A 139 -11.05 20.91 -3.31
CA GLN A 139 -12.15 21.58 -4.01
C GLN A 139 -13.51 20.91 -3.83
N ARG A 140 -13.63 19.90 -2.94
CA ARG A 140 -14.84 19.09 -2.72
C ARG A 140 -15.40 18.46 -4.00
N LYS A 141 -14.53 18.15 -4.97
CA LYS A 141 -14.89 17.46 -6.22
C LYS A 141 -14.64 15.95 -6.07
N PRO A 142 -15.51 15.08 -6.61
CA PRO A 142 -15.26 13.64 -6.65
C PRO A 142 -13.94 13.32 -7.35
N ALA A 143 -13.16 12.40 -6.78
CA ALA A 143 -11.87 11.99 -7.30
C ALA A 143 -11.65 10.50 -7.09
N GLY A 144 -11.07 9.85 -8.10
CA GLY A 144 -10.71 8.45 -8.10
C GLY A 144 -9.25 8.30 -8.49
N LEU A 145 -8.62 7.27 -7.95
CA LEU A 145 -7.26 6.88 -8.27
C LEU A 145 -7.34 5.52 -8.96
N ARG A 146 -7.02 5.47 -10.26
CA ARG A 146 -7.09 4.23 -11.04
C ARG A 146 -5.68 3.73 -11.33
N TYR A 147 -5.47 2.44 -11.11
CA TYR A 147 -4.27 1.73 -11.54
C TYR A 147 -4.36 1.31 -13.00
N ASP A 148 -3.27 1.51 -13.73
CA ASP A 148 -3.04 1.00 -15.07
C ASP A 148 -1.97 -0.11 -15.01
N PRO A 149 -2.36 -1.40 -15.14
CA PRO A 149 -1.42 -2.51 -15.04
C PRO A 149 -0.37 -2.57 -16.16
N GLN A 150 -0.68 -2.06 -17.36
CA GLN A 150 0.25 -2.10 -18.50
C GLN A 150 1.36 -1.06 -18.30
N ALA A 151 0.98 0.14 -17.86
CA ALA A 151 1.92 1.22 -17.61
C ALA A 151 2.54 1.17 -16.20
N GLN A 152 2.06 0.28 -15.32
CA GLN A 152 2.37 0.28 -13.88
C GLN A 152 2.31 1.71 -13.32
N SER A 153 1.20 2.38 -13.56
CA SER A 153 1.03 3.79 -13.18
C SER A 153 -0.34 4.06 -12.58
N LEU A 154 -0.44 5.15 -11.83
CA LEU A 154 -1.70 5.65 -11.32
C LEU A 154 -2.14 6.85 -12.15
N VAL A 155 -3.45 6.97 -12.33
CA VAL A 155 -4.07 8.15 -12.94
C VAL A 155 -5.20 8.67 -12.06
N CYS A 156 -5.27 10.00 -11.93
CA CYS A 156 -6.42 10.64 -11.32
C CYS A 156 -7.58 10.66 -12.32
N LEU A 157 -8.77 10.27 -11.87
CA LEU A 157 -10.00 10.36 -12.63
C LEU A 157 -11.05 11.17 -11.86
N PRO A 158 -11.98 11.84 -12.56
CA PRO A 158 -13.24 12.21 -11.93
C PRO A 158 -14.00 10.94 -11.58
N THR A 159 -14.46 10.78 -10.34
CA THR A 159 -15.32 9.65 -9.99
C THR A 159 -16.71 9.93 -10.56
N GLN A 160 -17.10 9.20 -11.61
CA GLN A 160 -18.50 9.02 -11.95
C GLN A 160 -19.00 7.81 -11.19
N THR A 161 -19.70 8.03 -10.09
CA THR A 161 -20.56 6.97 -9.55
C THR A 161 -21.83 7.01 -10.40
N ARG A 162 -21.99 6.08 -11.35
CA ARG A 162 -23.34 5.67 -11.77
C ARG A 162 -23.94 4.96 -10.56
N THR A 163 -24.66 5.71 -9.73
CA THR A 163 -25.63 5.15 -8.81
C THR A 163 -26.79 4.64 -9.67
N GLY A 164 -26.73 3.38 -10.06
CA GLY A 164 -27.90 2.61 -10.45
C GLY A 164 -28.55 2.01 -9.22
#